data_AF-A0A8T6ZMT5-F1
#
_entry.id   AF-A0A8T6ZMT5-F1
#
_cell.length_a   1.000
_cell.length_b   1.000
_cell.length_c   1.000
_cell.angle_alpha   90.00
_cell.angle_beta   90.00
_cell.angle_gamma   90.00
#
_symmetry.space_group_name_H-M   'P 1'
#
loop_
_entity.id
_entity.type
_entity.pdbx_description
1 polymer ?
#
loop_
_entity_poly.entity_id
_entity_poly.type
_entity_poly.pdbx_seq_one_letter_code
_entity_poly.pdbx_strand_id
1 'polypeptide(L)' 'RVGEVTVSDADADLLRSGLGIQPGEFAVLLIGKDGGVKARHESVPALSELFTLVDGMPMRRSEMRASPSVCSD' A
#
# COMPACT_ATOMS: atom_id res chain seq x y z
N ARG A 1 -10.47 -0.95 -11.87
CA ARG A 1 -10.84 0.47 -11.69
C ARG A 1 -10.75 0.77 -10.21
N VAL A 2 -9.83 1.62 -9.78
CA VAL A 2 -9.92 2.19 -8.42
C VAL A 2 -11.04 3.22 -8.51
N GLY A 3 -12.14 3.02 -7.78
CA GLY A 3 -13.18 4.03 -7.65
C GLY A 3 -12.66 5.14 -6.75
N GLU A 4 -12.91 6.40 -7.09
CA GLU A 4 -12.67 7.49 -6.15
C GLU A 4 -13.74 7.40 -5.06
N VAL A 5 -13.32 7.01 -3.86
CA VAL A 5 -14.16 6.94 -2.67
C VAL A 5 -13.63 7.97 -1.70
N THR A 6 -14.46 8.95 -1.35
CA THR A 6 -14.13 9.91 -0.30
C THR A 6 -14.27 9.23 1.05
N VAL A 7 -13.23 9.29 1.87
CA VAL A 7 -13.24 8.74 3.22
C VAL A 7 -13.92 9.76 4.15
N SER A 8 -14.96 9.35 4.88
CA SER A 8 -15.58 10.22 5.89
C SER A 8 -14.66 10.40 7.10
N ASP A 9 -14.84 11.46 7.89
CA ASP A 9 -14.03 11.66 9.10
C ASP A 9 -14.17 10.50 10.10
N ALA A 10 -15.37 9.93 10.22
CA ALA A 10 -15.62 8.77 11.06
C ALA A 10 -14.87 7.53 10.56
N ASP A 11 -14.86 7.28 9.24
CA ASP A 11 -14.10 6.18 8.66
C ASP A 11 -12.58 6.40 8.83
N ALA A 12 -12.11 7.64 8.69
CA ALA A 12 -10.72 7.98 8.90
C ALA A 12 -10.27 7.72 10.34
N ASP A 13 -11.10 8.06 11.33
CA ASP A 13 -10.81 7.80 12.75
C ASP A 13 -10.83 6.31 13.08
N LEU A 14 -11.79 5.56 12.50
CA LEU A 14 -11.81 4.10 12.62
C LEU A 14 -10.55 3.47 12.03
N LEU A 15 -10.11 3.92 10.85
CA LEU A 15 -8.88 3.44 10.22
C LEU A 15 -7.65 3.75 11.09
N ARG A 16 -7.52 4.98 11.60
CA ARG A 16 -6.40 5.36 12.47
C ARG A 16 -6.36 4.50 13.73
N SER A 17 -7.50 4.35 14.42
CA SER A 17 -7.61 3.53 15.62
C SER A 17 -7.30 2.05 15.35
N GLY A 18 -7.90 1.46 14.29
CA GLY A 18 -7.68 0.07 13.91
C GLY A 18 -6.24 -0.22 13.45
N LEU A 19 -5.55 0.80 12.95
CA LEU A 19 -4.14 0.73 12.59
C LEU A 19 -3.24 1.18 13.75
N GLY A 20 -3.75 1.55 14.92
CA GLY A 20 -2.95 1.99 16.06
C GLY A 20 -2.13 3.26 15.80
N ILE A 21 -2.71 4.23 15.09
CA ILE A 21 -2.14 5.57 14.86
C ILE A 21 -2.75 6.52 15.88
N GLN A 22 -1.92 7.17 16.69
CA GLN A 22 -2.38 8.12 17.71
C GLN A 22 -2.78 9.46 17.10
N PRO A 23 -3.67 10.23 17.75
CA PRO A 23 -3.98 11.59 17.32
C PRO A 23 -2.72 12.46 17.23
N GLY A 24 -2.51 13.10 16.07
CA GLY A 24 -1.33 13.93 15.81
C GLY A 24 -0.06 13.18 15.40
N GLU A 25 -0.10 11.84 15.35
CA GLU A 25 1.00 11.03 14.84
C GLU A 25 1.03 11.06 13.31
N PHE A 26 2.23 11.19 12.74
CA PHE A 26 2.47 10.97 11.32
C PHE A 26 2.87 9.52 11.10
N ALA A 27 2.14 8.82 10.24
CA ALA A 27 2.45 7.45 9.86
C ALA A 27 2.19 7.21 8.37
N VAL A 28 3.11 6.53 7.70
CA VAL A 28 2.92 5.97 6.36
C VAL A 28 2.88 4.46 6.47
N LEU A 29 1.79 3.86 5.96
CA LEU A 29 1.58 2.43 5.98
C LEU A 29 1.48 1.90 4.56
N LEU A 30 2.31 0.90 4.24
CA LEU A 30 2.15 0.14 3.01
C LEU A 30 1.19 -1.02 3.27
N ILE A 31 -0.01 -0.96 2.71
CA ILE A 31 -1.01 -2.01 2.82
C ILE A 31 -0.92 -2.94 1.60
N GLY A 32 -0.74 -4.24 1.84
CA GLY A 32 -0.76 -5.24 0.78
C GLY A 32 -2.16 -5.46 0.23
N LYS A 33 -2.26 -6.06 -0.96
CA LYS A 33 -3.56 -6.47 -1.54
C LYS A 33 -4.30 -7.51 -0.67
N ASP A 34 -3.60 -8.19 0.23
CA ASP A 34 -4.17 -9.07 1.24
C ASP A 34 -4.76 -8.33 2.45
N GLY A 35 -4.69 -7.00 2.48
CA GLY A 35 -5.20 -6.15 3.56
C GLY A 35 -4.24 -6.04 4.75
N GLY A 36 -3.07 -6.69 4.70
CA GLY A 36 -2.08 -6.64 5.78
C GLY A 36 -1.11 -5.47 5.66
N VAL A 37 -0.68 -4.93 6.80
CA VAL A 37 0.42 -3.94 6.86
C VAL A 37 1.75 -4.63 6.51
N LYS A 38 2.45 -4.11 5.50
CA LYS A 38 3.75 -4.64 5.01
C LYS A 38 4.93 -3.81 5.48
N ALA A 39 4.73 -2.52 5.71
CA ALA A 39 5.69 -1.62 6.32
C ALA A 39 4.97 -0.47 7.02
N ARG A 40 5.66 0.09 8.02
CA ARG A 40 5.29 1.31 8.74
C ARG A 40 6.49 2.25 8.75
N HIS A 41 6.24 3.52 8.50
CA HIS A 41 7.23 4.58 8.59
C HIS A 41 6.67 5.75 9.41
N GLU A 42 7.48 6.29 10.31
CA GLU A 42 7.16 7.48 11.13
C GLU A 42 7.61 8.79 10.44
N SER A 43 8.20 8.68 9.26
CA SER A 43 8.61 9.79 8.39
C SER A 43 8.30 9.45 6.93
N VAL A 44 8.35 10.44 6.04
CA VAL A 44 8.17 10.20 4.59
C VAL A 44 9.31 9.29 4.10
N PRO A 45 9.03 8.05 3.65
CA PRO A 45 10.07 7.16 3.15
C PRO A 45 10.56 7.61 1.78
N ALA A 46 11.77 7.19 1.41
CA ALA A 46 12.24 7.39 0.04
C ALA A 46 11.39 6.54 -0.92
N LEU A 47 10.97 7.13 -2.03
CA LEU A 47 10.12 6.44 -2.99
C LEU A 47 10.78 5.17 -3.56
N SER A 48 12.11 5.19 -3.73
CA SER A 48 12.91 4.03 -4.15
C SER A 48 12.84 2.86 -3.16
N GLU A 49 12.77 3.15 -1.85
CA GLU A 49 12.64 2.11 -0.81
C GLU A 49 11.27 1.44 -0.90
N LEU A 50 10.21 2.24 -1.11
CA LEU A 50 8.86 1.71 -1.31
C LEU A 50 8.78 0.79 -2.53
N PHE A 51 9.36 1.20 -3.67
CA PHE A 51 9.36 0.36 -4.88
C PHE A 51 10.17 -0.92 -4.68
N THR A 52 11.35 -0.82 -4.08
CA THR A 52 12.19 -1.99 -3.79
C THR A 52 11.45 -2.99 -2.90
N LEU A 53 10.75 -2.51 -1.87
CA LEU A 53 9.93 -3.34 -1.00
C LEU A 53 8.77 -4.00 -1.77
N VAL A 54 8.04 -3.23 -2.57
CA VAL A 54 6.90 -3.73 -3.35
C VAL A 54 7.32 -4.78 -4.37
N ASP A 55 8.41 -4.55 -5.09
CA ASP A 55 8.95 -5.46 -6.10
C ASP A 55 9.51 -6.76 -5.50
N GLY A 56 9.97 -6.71 -4.25
CA GLY A 56 10.32 -7.89 -3.47
C GLY A 56 9.13 -8.79 -3.11
N MET A 57 7.90 -8.27 -3.14
CA MET A 57 6.73 -9.01 -2.67
C MET A 57 6.34 -10.16 -3.63
N PRO A 58 5.96 -11.35 -3.12
CA PRO A 58 5.67 -12.52 -3.95
C PRO A 58 4.60 -12.27 -5.03
N MET A 59 3.55 -11.53 -4.70
CA MET A 59 2.49 -11.19 -5.66
C MET A 59 3.02 -10.35 -6.81
N ARG A 60 3.78 -9.29 -6.51
CA ARG A 60 4.38 -8.40 -7.51
C ARG A 60 5.35 -9.15 -8.43
N ARG A 61 6.17 -10.04 -7.86
CA ARG A 61 7.03 -10.94 -8.65
C ARG A 61 6.23 -11.88 -9.55
N SER A 62 5.07 -12.37 -9.09
CA SER A 62 4.18 -13.21 -9.90
C SER A 62 3.56 -12.43 -11.06
N GLU A 63 3.13 -11.17 -10.84
CA GLU A 63 2.61 -10.31 -11.91
C GLU A 63 3.66 -10.04 -12.99
N MET A 64 4.89 -9.73 -12.58
CA MET A 64 6.02 -9.51 -13.50
C MET A 64 6.31 -10.77 -14.34
N ARG A 65 6.18 -11.97 -13.76
CA ARG A 65 6.37 -13.23 -14.50
C ARG A 65 5.18 -13.58 -15.39
N ALA A 66 3.97 -13.23 -14.97
CA ALA A 66 2.73 -13.54 -15.69
C ALA A 66 2.50 -12.60 -16.90
N SER A 67 3.33 -11.58 -17.08
CA SER A 67 3.18 -10.59 -18.15
C SER A 67 4.44 -10.45 -19.02
N PRO A 68 4.70 -11.35 -19.98
CA PRO A 68 5.21 -10.90 -21.26
C PRO A 68 4.01 -10.37 -22.05
N SER A 69 3.98 -9.08 -22.33
CA SER A 69 3.14 -8.56 -23.41
C SER A 69 3.58 -9.23 -24.72
N VAL A 70 2.91 -10.32 -25.08
CA VAL A 70 2.76 -10.72 -26.47
C VAL A 70 1.35 -10.30 -26.83
N CYS A 71 1.24 -9.12 -27.41
CA CYS A 71 0.21 -8.92 -28.42
C CYS A 71 0.65 -9.83 -29.58
N SER A 72 0.01 -10.99 -29.70
CA SER A 72 0.00 -11.69 -30.98
C SER A 72 -0.90 -10.88 -31.91
N ASP A 73 -0.43 -10.71 -33.15
CA ASP A 73 -0.99 -9.89 -34.23
C ASP A 73 -2.53 -9.92 -34.38
#